data_AF-A0A3B2WCW8-F1
#
_entry.id   AF-A0A3B2WCW8-F1
#
_cell.length_a   1.000
_cell.length_b   1.000
_cell.length_c   1.000
_cell.angle_alpha   90.00
_cell.angle_beta   90.00
_cell.angle_gamma   90.00
#
_symmetry.space_group_name_H-M   'P 1'
#
loop_
_entity.id
_entity.type
_entity.pdbx_description
1 polymer ?
#
loop_
_entity_poly.entity_id
_entity_poly.type
_entity_poly.pdbx_seq_one_letter_code
_entity_poly.pdbx_strand_id
1 'polypeptide(L)'
;MEFPVLVSLRWTKLPPVRPAVRGQAPVVPYMRYGHSTVLIDDTVFLWGGRNDTEGACNVLYAFDVNTHKWSTPRVSGAVPGARDGHSACVLGKIMYIFGGYEQL
;
A
#
# COMPACT_ATOMS: atom_id res chain seq x y z
N MET A 1 -1.00 21.35 26.91
CA MET A 1 -1.87 20.23 27.33
C MET A 1 -2.15 19.41 26.10
N GLU A 2 -1.50 18.25 25.95
CA GLU A 2 -1.86 17.31 24.89
C GLU A 2 -3.00 16.43 25.41
N PHE A 3 -4.11 16.41 24.69
CA PHE A 3 -5.19 15.47 24.97
C PHE A 3 -4.75 14.08 24.49
N PRO A 4 -4.90 13.01 25.29
CA PRO A 4 -4.58 11.68 24.83
C PRO A 4 -5.47 11.34 23.64
N VAL A 5 -4.83 10.96 22.53
CA VAL A 5 -5.53 10.48 21.34
C VAL A 5 -6.29 9.22 21.75
N LEU A 6 -7.62 9.33 21.89
CA LEU A 6 -8.48 8.19 22.20
C LEU A 6 -8.44 7.22 21.02
N VAL A 7 -7.87 6.03 21.25
CA VAL A 7 -7.99 4.92 20.32
C VAL A 7 -9.45 4.45 20.35
N SER A 8 -10.17 4.62 19.24
CA SER A 8 -11.62 4.37 19.19
C SER A 8 -11.99 2.89 19.21
N LEU A 9 -11.06 1.98 18.90
CA LEU A 9 -11.27 0.53 18.72
C LEU A 9 -12.47 0.20 17.80
N ARG A 10 -12.85 1.12 16.91
CA ARG A 10 -14.01 0.99 16.03
C ARG A 10 -13.59 0.83 14.58
N TRP A 11 -14.01 -0.27 13.97
CA TRP A 11 -13.88 -0.47 12.53
C TRP A 11 -14.79 0.50 11.76
N THR A 12 -14.24 1.12 10.73
CA THR A 12 -14.98 1.97 9.79
C THR A 12 -14.60 1.58 8.37
N LYS A 13 -15.61 1.37 7.51
CA LYS A 13 -15.38 1.19 6.08
C LYS A 13 -15.18 2.55 5.43
N LEU A 14 -14.05 2.74 4.74
CA LEU A 14 -13.82 3.94 3.96
C LEU A 14 -14.75 4.00 2.74
N PRO A 15 -15.18 5.20 2.31
CA PRO A 15 -16.01 5.35 1.13
C PRO A 15 -15.27 4.88 -0.13
N PRO A 16 -15.98 4.43 -1.18
CA PRO A 16 -15.36 4.06 -2.45
C PRO A 16 -14.56 5.21 -3.05
N VAL A 17 -13.34 4.91 -3.51
CA VAL A 17 -12.48 5.87 -4.21
C VAL A 17 -13.07 6.13 -5.59
N ARG A 18 -13.39 7.38 -5.88
CA ARG A 18 -13.91 7.80 -7.19
C ARG A 18 -12.78 8.38 -8.04
N PRO A 19 -12.73 8.09 -9.35
CA PRO A 19 -11.80 8.74 -10.25
C PRO A 19 -11.98 10.25 -10.24
N ALA A 20 -10.88 11.00 -10.30
CA ALA A 20 -10.92 12.46 -10.43
C ALA A 20 -11.50 12.90 -11.78
N VAL A 21 -11.29 12.10 -12.83
CA VAL A 21 -11.74 12.35 -14.20
C VAL A 21 -12.71 11.25 -14.63
N ARG A 22 -13.87 11.64 -15.17
CA ARG A 22 -14.88 10.70 -15.69
C ARG A 22 -14.26 9.88 -16.84
N GLY A 23 -14.34 8.56 -16.75
CA GLY A 23 -13.82 7.63 -17.76
C GLY A 23 -12.41 7.09 -17.49
N GLN A 24 -11.69 7.61 -16.48
CA GLN A 24 -10.45 6.98 -16.01
C GLN A 24 -10.73 5.92 -14.96
N ALA A 25 -9.97 4.82 -15.00
CA ALA A 25 -9.94 3.86 -13.92
C ALA A 25 -9.36 4.52 -12.65
N PRO A 26 -9.91 4.21 -11.46
CA PRO A 26 -9.33 4.71 -10.21
C PRO A 26 -7.94 4.09 -10.01
N VAL A 27 -6.98 4.90 -9.57
CA VAL A 27 -5.65 4.41 -9.17
C VAL A 27 -5.81 3.73 -7.83
N VAL A 28 -6.18 2.46 -7.81
CA VAL A 28 -6.35 1.66 -6.59
C VAL A 28 -5.66 0.31 -6.77
N PRO A 29 -5.18 -0.31 -5.68
CA PRO A 29 -4.68 -1.67 -5.74
C PRO A 29 -5.81 -2.64 -6.13
N TYR A 30 -5.53 -3.55 -7.07
CA TYR A 30 -6.40 -4.69 -7.32
C TYR A 30 -6.50 -5.62 -6.09
N MET A 31 -7.58 -6.40 -6.00
CA MET A 31 -7.81 -7.33 -4.89
C MET A 31 -6.74 -8.44 -4.86
N ARG A 32 -5.95 -8.51 -3.79
CA ARG A 32 -4.83 -9.46 -3.66
C ARG A 32 -4.55 -9.88 -2.22
N TYR A 33 -3.90 -11.03 -2.06
CA TYR A 33 -3.39 -11.54 -0.79
C TYR A 33 -1.85 -11.48 -0.75
N GLY A 34 -1.25 -11.71 0.43
CA GLY A 34 0.22 -11.81 0.57
C GLY A 34 1.00 -10.51 0.35
N HIS A 35 0.33 -9.36 0.32
CA HIS A 35 0.97 -8.05 0.30
C HIS A 35 1.40 -7.64 1.71
N SER A 36 2.29 -6.66 1.81
CA SER A 36 2.62 -6.01 3.08
C SER A 36 2.30 -4.52 3.01
N THR A 37 2.07 -3.91 4.17
CA THR A 37 1.91 -2.46 4.31
C THR A 37 2.78 -1.92 5.43
N VAL A 38 3.20 -0.66 5.29
CA VAL A 38 3.85 0.11 6.34
C VAL A 38 3.27 1.53 6.39
N LEU A 39 3.25 2.15 7.57
CA LEU A 39 2.90 3.56 7.73
C LEU A 39 4.20 4.38 7.86
N ILE A 40 4.38 5.39 7.01
CA ILE A 40 5.44 6.39 7.15
C ILE A 40 4.78 7.76 7.10
N ASP A 41 4.96 8.55 8.17
CA ASP A 41 4.20 9.78 8.41
C ASP A 41 2.68 9.49 8.28
N ASP A 42 1.97 10.20 7.40
CA ASP A 42 0.52 10.04 7.15
C ASP A 42 0.21 9.19 5.91
N THR A 43 1.18 8.41 5.41
CA THR A 43 1.02 7.62 4.19
C THR A 43 1.25 6.14 4.44
N VAL A 44 0.25 5.32 4.11
CA VAL A 44 0.38 3.87 4.07
C VAL A 44 0.96 3.46 2.72
N PHE A 45 2.13 2.84 2.75
CA PHE A 45 2.77 2.25 1.58
C PHE A 45 2.43 0.77 1.51
N LEU A 46 2.02 0.29 0.34
CA LEU A 46 1.67 -1.10 0.08
C LEU A 46 2.56 -1.65 -1.03
N TRP A 47 3.20 -2.79 -0.74
CA TRP A 47 4.04 -3.51 -1.70
C TRP A 47 3.58 -4.95 -1.90
N GLY A 48 3.71 -5.44 -3.13
CA GLY A 48 3.56 -6.84 -3.48
C GLY A 48 2.16 -7.42 -3.32
N GLY A 49 2.13 -8.73 -3.06
CA GLY A 49 0.96 -9.58 -3.07
C GLY A 49 0.59 -10.07 -4.47
N ARG A 50 -0.32 -11.04 -4.53
CA ARG A 50 -0.81 -11.61 -5.79
C ARG A 50 -2.28 -11.95 -5.76
N ASN A 51 -2.83 -12.20 -6.94
CA ASN A 51 -4.03 -13.00 -7.12
C ASN A 51 -3.86 -13.86 -8.39
N ASP A 52 -4.86 -14.68 -8.70
CA ASP A 52 -4.77 -15.63 -9.81
C ASP A 52 -4.97 -14.97 -11.19
N THR A 53 -5.55 -13.76 -11.24
CA THR A 53 -5.88 -13.05 -12.49
C THR A 53 -4.74 -12.14 -12.97
N GLU A 54 -4.19 -11.33 -12.08
CA GLU A 54 -3.18 -10.29 -12.34
C GLU A 54 -1.76 -10.76 -12.00
N GLY A 55 -1.62 -11.88 -11.28
CA GLY A 55 -0.33 -12.37 -10.80
C GLY A 55 0.25 -11.54 -9.66
N ALA A 56 1.56 -11.65 -9.45
CA ALA A 56 2.29 -10.91 -8.41
C ALA A 56 2.52 -9.43 -8.78
N CYS A 57 2.47 -8.56 -7.78
CA CYS A 57 2.63 -7.11 -7.97
C CYS A 57 4.06 -6.63 -7.63
N ASN A 58 4.59 -5.71 -8.42
CA ASN A 58 5.78 -4.89 -8.10
C ASN A 58 5.52 -3.38 -8.20
N VAL A 59 4.24 -2.98 -8.14
CA VAL A 59 3.85 -1.56 -8.11
C VAL A 59 3.74 -1.11 -6.66
N LEU A 60 4.45 -0.03 -6.32
CA LEU A 60 4.28 0.65 -5.04
C LEU A 60 2.99 1.46 -5.07
N TYR A 61 2.07 1.15 -4.16
CA TYR A 61 0.89 1.96 -3.92
C TYR A 61 1.08 2.78 -2.64
N ALA A 62 0.62 4.03 -2.66
CA ALA A 62 0.62 4.91 -1.51
C ALA A 62 -0.80 5.40 -1.23
N PHE A 63 -1.24 5.28 0.02
CA PHE A 63 -2.54 5.72 0.51
C PHE A 63 -2.35 6.80 1.56
N ASP A 64 -2.80 8.02 1.25
CA ASP A 64 -2.80 9.15 2.16
C ASP A 64 -3.99 9.02 3.13
N VAL A 65 -3.72 8.89 4.43
CA VAL A 65 -4.76 8.60 5.44
C VAL A 65 -5.64 9.81 5.75
N ASN A 66 -5.20 11.02 5.42
CA ASN A 66 -5.95 12.25 5.68
C ASN A 66 -6.96 12.53 4.57
N THR A 67 -6.57 12.27 3.32
CA THR A 67 -7.38 12.54 2.12
C THR A 67 -8.09 11.30 1.58
N HIS A 68 -7.73 10.11 2.07
CA HIS A 68 -8.19 8.82 1.57
C HIS A 68 -7.94 8.61 0.06
N LYS A 69 -6.82 9.14 -0.44
CA LYS A 69 -6.45 9.04 -1.86
C LYS A 69 -5.31 8.06 -2.04
N TRP A 70 -5.45 7.25 -3.07
CA TRP A 70 -4.41 6.36 -3.56
C TRP A 70 -3.59 7.02 -4.66
N SER A 71 -2.33 6.66 -4.74
CA SER A 71 -1.41 7.05 -5.81
C SER A 71 -0.39 5.95 -6.09
N THR A 72 0.30 6.06 -7.22
CA THR A 72 1.44 5.22 -7.60
C THR A 72 2.67 6.12 -7.76
N PRO A 73 3.40 6.41 -6.67
CA PRO A 73 4.59 7.26 -6.75
C PRO A 73 5.64 6.64 -7.68
N ARG A 74 6.43 7.50 -8.33
CA ARG A 74 7.56 7.05 -9.15
C ARG A 74 8.61 6.42 -8.24
N VAL A 75 9.02 5.20 -8.56
CA VAL A 75 10.11 4.48 -7.91
C VAL A 75 11.35 4.47 -8.80
N SER A 76 12.54 4.45 -8.21
CA SER A 76 13.82 4.46 -8.91
C SER A 76 14.84 3.54 -8.23
N GLY A 77 15.95 3.25 -8.92
CA GLY A 77 16.98 2.33 -8.44
C GLY A 77 16.69 0.86 -8.77
N ALA A 78 17.25 -0.06 -7.98
CA ALA A 78 17.00 -1.50 -8.10
C ALA A 78 15.64 -1.86 -7.46
N VAL A 79 14.57 -1.74 -8.25
CA VAL A 79 13.22 -2.05 -7.81
C VAL A 79 13.09 -3.55 -7.52
N PRO A 80 12.58 -3.98 -6.36
CA PRO A 80 12.38 -5.40 -6.07
C PRO A 80 11.46 -6.05 -7.10
N GLY A 81 11.69 -7.31 -7.45
CA GLY A 81 10.76 -8.06 -8.29
C GLY A 81 9.44 -8.32 -7.58
N ALA A 82 8.44 -8.69 -8.38
CA ALA A 82 7.09 -8.93 -7.92
C ALA A 82 7.05 -10.10 -6.93
N ARG A 83 6.51 -9.85 -5.73
CA ARG A 83 6.63 -10.79 -4.62
C ARG A 83 5.45 -10.77 -3.67
N ASP A 84 5.41 -11.81 -2.87
CA ASP A 84 4.23 -12.29 -2.20
C ASP A 84 4.62 -13.06 -0.93
N GLY A 85 3.82 -12.93 0.13
CA GLY A 85 4.13 -13.58 1.42
C GLY A 85 5.41 -13.04 2.08
N HIS A 86 5.86 -11.85 1.66
CA HIS A 86 7.01 -11.17 2.23
C HIS A 86 6.62 -10.35 3.47
N SER A 87 7.64 -9.94 4.23
CA SER A 87 7.47 -9.01 5.35
C SER A 87 8.01 -7.63 4.99
N ALA A 88 7.46 -6.59 5.61
CA ALA A 88 8.00 -5.24 5.55
C ALA A 88 8.06 -4.58 6.93
N CYS A 89 9.06 -3.74 7.13
CA CYS A 89 9.21 -2.92 8.34
C CYS A 89 9.76 -1.53 8.01
N VAL A 90 9.69 -0.62 8.98
CA VAL A 90 10.19 0.75 8.85
C VAL A 90 11.30 0.99 9.86
N LEU A 91 12.39 1.59 9.40
CA LEU A 91 13.40 2.21 10.24
C LEU A 91 13.62 3.65 9.76
N GLY A 92 13.24 4.62 10.59
CA GLY A 92 13.20 6.03 10.19
C GLY A 92 12.17 6.27 9.08
N LYS A 93 12.62 6.74 7.92
CA LYS A 93 11.77 6.94 6.72
C LYS A 93 12.04 5.92 5.61
N ILE A 94 12.62 4.77 5.96
CA ILE A 94 13.02 3.73 5.03
C ILE A 94 12.17 2.48 5.27
N MET A 95 11.50 2.02 4.22
CA MET A 95 10.83 0.72 4.19
C MET A 95 11.84 -0.36 3.78
N TYR A 96 11.91 -1.42 4.57
CA TYR A 96 12.68 -2.63 4.26
C TYR A 96 11.71 -3.76 3.92
N ILE A 97 12.04 -4.56 2.91
CA ILE A 97 11.26 -5.72 2.49
C ILE A 97 12.15 -6.95 2.53
N PHE A 98 11.66 -8.04 3.13
CA PHE A 98 12.41 -9.29 3.28
C PHE A 98 11.57 -10.53 3.02
N GLY A 99 12.19 -11.54 2.41
CA GLY A 99 11.59 -12.84 2.15
C GLY A 99 10.47 -12.81 1.11
N GLY A 100 9.57 -13.79 1.22
CA GLY A 100 8.50 -14.04 0.26
C GLY A 100 8.94 -14.85 -0.95
N TYR A 101 8.01 -15.08 -1.86
CA TYR A 101 8.24 -15.75 -3.12
C TYR A 101 8.17 -14.76 -4.28
N GLU A 102 9.25 -14.71 -5.06
CA GLU A 102 9.33 -13.92 -6.28
C GLU A 102 8.82 -14.75 -7.46
N GLN A 103 7.89 -14.19 -8.22
CA GLN A 103 7.50 -14.79 -9.49
C GLN A 103 8.45 -14.23 -10.55
N LEU A 104 9.34 -15.09 -11.06
CA LEU A 104 10.19 -14.80 -12.23
C LEU A 104 9.39 -14.90 -13.52
#